data_AF-A0A962V4Q4-F1
#
_entry.id   AF-A0A962V4Q4-F1
#
_cell.length_a   1.000
_cell.length_b   1.000
_cell.length_c   1.000
_cell.angle_alpha   90.00
_cell.angle_beta   90.00
_cell.angle_gamma   90.00
#
_symmetry.space_group_name_H-M   'P 1'
#
loop_
_entity.id
_entity.type
_entity.pdbx_description
1 polymer ?
#
loop_
_entity_poly.entity_id
_entity_poly.type
_entity_poly.pdbx_seq_one_letter_code
_entity_poly.pdbx_strand_id
1 'polypeptide(L)' 'MAQALAAAGAHVVLNGRDADRLQACQQTLQDQGLLASIAPFDVTDEAAGTRAIAGIVAQHGRLDVL' A
#
# COMPACT_ATOMS: atom_id res chain seq x y z
N MET A 1 5.72 -2.44 10.56
CA MET A 1 6.28 -1.19 9.97
C MET A 1 5.20 -0.30 9.38
N ALA A 2 4.32 -0.81 8.50
CA ALA A 2 3.25 -0.01 7.88
C ALA A 2 2.43 0.84 8.88
N GLN A 3 1.98 0.26 9.99
CA GLN A 3 1.22 1.00 11.01
C GLN A 3 2.01 2.17 11.62
N ALA A 4 3.31 2.01 11.87
CA ALA A 4 4.15 3.07 12.45
C ALA A 4 4.36 4.23 11.46
N LEU A 5 4.56 3.91 10.17
CA LEU A 5 4.66 4.93 9.11
C LEU A 5 3.34 5.68 8.94
N ALA A 6 2.22 4.95 8.93
CA ALA A 6 0.89 5.54 8.83
C ALA A 6 0.59 6.43 10.05
N ALA A 7 0.92 5.98 11.26
CA ALA A 7 0.80 6.77 12.49
C ALA A 7 1.71 8.01 12.51
N ALA A 8 2.84 7.99 11.79
CA ALA A 8 3.69 9.14 11.58
C ALA A 8 3.16 10.12 10.51
N GLY A 9 1.96 9.86 9.95
CA GLY A 9 1.29 10.73 8.98
C GLY A 9 1.54 10.37 7.52
N ALA A 10 2.23 9.26 7.23
CA ALA A 10 2.41 8.80 5.86
C ALA A 10 1.14 8.14 5.31
N HIS A 11 0.92 8.25 4.00
CA HIS A 11 0.00 7.35 3.31
C HIS A 11 0.74 6.06 2.98
N VAL A 12 0.31 4.94 3.57
CA VAL A 12 0.91 3.63 3.30
C VAL A 12 0.15 2.87 2.23
N VAL A 13 0.86 2.30 1.25
CA VAL A 13 0.29 1.36 0.28
C VAL A 13 0.77 -0.04 0.62
N LEU A 14 -0.17 -0.92 0.98
CA LEU A 14 0.14 -2.30 1.37
C LEU A 14 0.19 -3.20 0.15
N ASN A 15 1.32 -3.86 -0.06
CA ASN A 15 1.48 -4.89 -1.10
C ASN A 15 1.51 -6.31 -0.50
N GLY A 16 1.04 -7.27 -1.30
CA GLY A 16 0.98 -8.68 -0.99
C GLY A 16 0.16 -9.43 -2.05
N ARG A 17 0.21 -10.76 -2.00
CA ARG A 17 -0.55 -11.62 -2.95
C ARG A 17 -1.97 -11.91 -2.50
N ASP A 18 -2.19 -11.86 -1.20
CA ASP A 18 -3.48 -12.15 -0.57
C ASP A 18 -4.26 -10.85 -0.39
N ALA A 19 -5.21 -10.61 -1.29
CA ALA A 19 -6.02 -9.40 -1.28
C ALA A 19 -6.90 -9.30 -0.02
N ASP A 20 -7.44 -10.42 0.46
CA ASP A 20 -8.34 -10.45 1.62
C ASP A 20 -7.58 -10.05 2.89
N ARG A 21 -6.36 -10.58 3.05
CA ARG A 21 -5.48 -10.20 4.17
C ARG A 21 -5.07 -8.72 4.09
N LEU A 22 -4.83 -8.20 2.89
CA LEU A 22 -4.51 -6.78 2.69
C LEU A 22 -5.70 -5.89 3.04
N GLN A 23 -6.91 -6.26 2.63
CA GLN A 23 -8.13 -5.53 2.97
C GLN A 23 -8.37 -5.50 4.48
N ALA A 24 -8.20 -6.64 5.17
CA ALA A 24 -8.32 -6.68 6.62
C ALA A 24 -7.30 -5.75 7.32
N CYS A 25 -6.06 -5.70 6.83
CA CYS A 25 -5.04 -4.80 7.35
C CYS A 25 -5.34 -3.32 7.04
N GLN A 26 -5.79 -3.02 5.83
CA GLN A 26 -6.23 -1.69 5.43
C GLN A 26 -7.36 -1.19 6.33
N GLN A 27 -8.40 -2.02 6.55
CA GLN A 27 -9.52 -1.68 7.42
C GLN A 27 -9.03 -1.36 8.84
N THR A 28 -8.16 -2.22 9.38
CA THR A 28 -7.58 -2.02 10.73
C THR A 28 -6.86 -0.66 10.86
N LEU A 29 -6.17 -0.21 9.81
CA LEU A 29 -5.48 1.09 9.80
C LEU A 29 -6.48 2.25 9.63
N GLN A 30 -7.46 2.09 8.74
CA GLN A 30 -8.50 3.11 8.51
C GLN A 30 -9.39 3.32 9.75
N ASP A 31 -9.68 2.26 10.51
CA ASP A 31 -10.40 2.32 11.78
C ASP A 31 -9.64 3.14 12.83
N GLN A 32 -8.30 3.25 12.71
CA GLN A 32 -7.45 4.09 13.53
C GLN A 32 -7.33 5.53 12.98
N GLY A 33 -8.07 5.87 11.93
CA GLY A 33 -8.01 7.17 11.24
C GLY A 33 -6.75 7.35 10.38
N LEU A 34 -6.04 6.26 10.05
CA LEU A 34 -4.81 6.31 9.28
C LEU A 34 -5.06 6.12 7.78
N LEU A 35 -4.17 6.66 6.95
CA LEU A 35 -4.27 6.60 5.49
C LEU A 35 -3.60 5.33 4.97
N ALA A 36 -4.40 4.39 4.46
CA ALA A 36 -3.94 3.14 3.87
C ALA A 36 -4.67 2.81 2.57
N SER A 37 -3.90 2.41 1.56
CA SER A 37 -4.37 1.81 0.30
C SER A 37 -3.75 0.42 0.13
N ILE A 38 -4.28 -0.39 -0.78
CA ILE A 38 -3.73 -1.71 -1.11
C ILE A 38 -3.32 -1.78 -2.58
N ALA A 39 -2.25 -2.52 -2.86
CA ALA A 39 -1.79 -2.84 -4.20
C ALA A 39 -1.46 -4.34 -4.25
N PRO A 40 -2.46 -5.21 -4.45
CA PRO A 40 -2.25 -6.65 -4.47
C PRO A 40 -1.54 -7.08 -5.76
N PHE A 41 -0.29 -7.49 -5.64
CA PHE A 41 0.48 -8.08 -6.74
C PHE A 41 1.63 -8.92 -6.19
N ASP A 42 2.14 -9.83 -7.01
CA ASP A 42 3.34 -10.60 -6.71
C ASP A 42 4.59 -9.78 -7.08
N VAL A 43 5.47 -9.52 -6.11
CA VAL A 43 6.73 -8.78 -6.33
C VAL A 43 7.71 -9.48 -7.26
N THR A 44 7.52 -10.79 -7.50
CA THR A 44 8.31 -11.56 -8.47
C THR A 44 7.83 -11.37 -9.91
N ASP A 45 6.63 -10.82 -10.11
CA ASP A 45 6.13 -10.38 -11.42
C ASP A 45 6.53 -8.91 -11.64
N GLU A 46 7.63 -8.71 -12.36
CA GLU A 46 8.17 -7.39 -12.70
C GLU A 46 7.16 -6.51 -13.44
N ALA A 47 6.34 -7.11 -14.33
CA ALA A 47 5.35 -6.37 -15.09
C ALA A 47 4.20 -5.90 -14.17
N ALA A 48 3.78 -6.74 -13.22
CA ALA A 48 2.80 -6.35 -12.21
C ALA A 48 3.33 -5.26 -11.28
N GLY A 49 4.59 -5.39 -10.82
CA GLY A 49 5.24 -4.37 -10.01
C GLY A 49 5.34 -3.02 -10.72
N THR A 50 5.75 -3.01 -11.98
CA THR A 50 5.85 -1.78 -12.80
C THR A 50 4.49 -1.09 -12.94
N ARG A 51 3.42 -1.86 -13.22
CA ARG A 51 2.05 -1.31 -13.31
C ARG A 51 1.57 -0.76 -11.97
N ALA A 52 1.84 -1.47 -10.87
CA ALA A 52 1.42 -1.03 -9.55
C ALA A 52 2.12 0.27 -9.12
N ILE A 53 3.44 0.36 -9.30
CA ILE A 53 4.21 1.56 -8.98
C ILE A 53 3.74 2.75 -9.82
N ALA A 54 3.53 2.57 -11.13
CA ALA A 54 3.00 3.62 -11.99
C ALA A 54 1.61 4.10 -11.53
N GLY A 55 0.74 3.18 -11.11
CA GLY A 55 -0.57 3.51 -10.55
C GLY A 55 -0.48 4.29 -9.23
N ILE A 56 0.41 3.87 -8.32
CA ILE A 56 0.65 4.56 -7.04
C ILE A 56 1.15 5.98 -7.28
N VAL A 57 2.13 6.15 -8.16
CA VAL A 57 2.69 7.47 -8.50
C VAL A 57 1.64 8.36 -9.19
N ALA A 58 0.81 7.81 -10.06
CA ALA A 58 -0.26 8.58 -10.71
C ALA A 58 -1.31 9.08 -9.70
N GLN A 59 -1.61 8.28 -8.67
CA GLN A 59 -2.62 8.62 -7.64
C GLN A 59 -2.07 9.54 -6.54
N HIS A 60 -0.83 9.33 -6.11
CA HIS A 60 -0.24 9.99 -4.95
C HIS A 60 0.90 10.97 -5.30
N GLY A 61 1.28 11.05 -6.58
CA GLY A 61 2.30 11.95 -7.11
C GLY A 61 3.74 11.42 -7.01
N ARG A 62 4.07 10.64 -5.96
CA ARG A 62 5.41 10.06 -5.77
C ARG A 62 5.38 8.85 -4.82
N LEU A 63 6.48 8.10 -4.82
CA LEU A 63 6.78 7.07 -3.83
C LEU A 63 8.02 7.50 -3.04
N ASP A 64 7.85 7.74 -1.73
CA ASP A 64 8.91 8.26 -0.87
C ASP A 64 9.81 7.16 -0.27
N VAL A 65 9.22 6.02 0.11
CA VAL A 65 9.91 4.89 0.77
C VAL A 65 9.27 3.57 0.35
N LEU A 66 10.09 2.53 0.15
CA LEU A 66 9.68 1.13 -0.10
C LEU A 66 10.27 0.21 0.97
#